data_AF-A0A926IR42-F1
#
_entry.id   AF-A0A926IR42-F1
#
_cell.length_a   1.000
_cell.length_b   1.000
_cell.length_c   1.000
_cell.angle_alpha   90.00
_cell.angle_beta   90.00
_cell.angle_gamma   90.00
#
_symmetry.space_group_name_H-M   'P 1'
#
loop_
_entity.id
_entity.type
_entity.pdbx_description
1 polymer ?
#
loop_
_entity_poly.entity_id
_entity_poly.type
_entity_poly.pdbx_seq_one_letter_code
_entity_poly.pdbx_strand_id
1 'polypeptide(L)'
;MSNPDLLAFISALGGMEAVKWLLNWLTRHKTEARKEEAAADSLENENQRRQVDWLEKRLAERDTRIDNLYAELQRERNDKQEWIDRCHKAELECKELEAKRCFIRGCEKRKPPSEY
;
A
#
# COMPACT_ATOMS: atom_id res chain seq x y z
N MET A 1 79.60 -8.86 28.25
CA MET A 1 78.65 -8.95 27.13
C MET A 1 79.15 -8.00 26.07
N SER A 2 79.53 -8.51 24.91
CA SER A 2 80.12 -7.75 23.81
C SER A 2 79.07 -6.80 23.22
N ASN A 3 79.44 -5.55 22.89
CA ASN A 3 78.57 -4.59 22.19
C ASN A 3 77.76 -5.16 21.00
N PRO A 4 78.28 -6.09 20.15
CA PRO A 4 77.49 -6.70 19.09
C PRO A 4 76.34 -7.61 19.55
N ASP A 5 76.46 -8.29 20.70
CA ASP A 5 75.45 -9.23 21.19
C ASP A 5 74.19 -8.50 21.69
N LEU A 6 74.38 -7.31 22.30
CA LEU A 6 73.28 -6.45 22.76
C LEU A 6 72.51 -5.85 21.58
N LEU A 7 73.22 -5.43 20.52
CA LEU A 7 72.61 -4.90 19.31
C LEU A 7 71.80 -5.97 18.58
N ALA A 8 72.33 -7.20 18.51
CA ALA A 8 71.64 -8.36 17.95
C ALA A 8 70.39 -8.74 18.76
N PHE A 9 70.42 -8.57 20.08
CA PHE A 9 69.27 -8.83 20.94
C PHE A 9 68.15 -7.78 20.74
N ILE A 10 68.50 -6.50 20.66
CA ILE A 10 67.56 -5.40 20.39
C ILE A 10 66.96 -5.53 18.98
N SER A 11 67.78 -5.90 17.98
CA SER A 11 67.28 -6.11 16.61
C SER A 11 66.38 -7.34 16.50
N ALA A 12 66.68 -8.42 17.21
CA ALA A 12 65.81 -9.60 17.28
C ALA A 12 64.47 -9.30 17.96
N LEU A 13 64.46 -8.49 19.02
CA LEU A 13 63.23 -8.04 19.70
C LEU A 13 62.36 -7.17 18.77
N GLY A 14 62.95 -6.18 18.10
CA GLY A 14 62.23 -5.35 17.13
C GLY A 14 61.73 -6.15 15.92
N GLY A 15 62.49 -7.13 15.45
CA GLY A 15 62.07 -8.03 14.37
C GLY A 15 60.85 -8.88 14.74
N MET A 16 60.80 -9.39 15.97
CA MET A 16 59.62 -10.15 16.46
C MET A 16 58.38 -9.27 16.58
N GLU A 17 58.51 -8.02 17.02
CA GLU A 17 57.40 -7.07 17.09
C GLU A 17 56.87 -6.71 15.69
N ALA A 18 57.77 -6.51 14.72
CA ALA A 18 57.39 -6.27 13.33
C ALA A 18 56.62 -7.46 12.72
N VAL A 19 57.03 -8.70 13.02
CA VAL A 19 56.32 -9.91 12.59
C VAL A 19 54.93 -9.99 13.22
N LYS A 20 54.81 -9.71 14.53
CA LYS A 20 53.51 -9.68 15.22
C LYS A 20 52.60 -8.58 14.65
N TRP A 21 53.15 -7.40 14.38
CA TRP A 21 52.41 -6.31 13.76
C TRP A 21 51.91 -6.70 12.37
N LEU A 22 52.74 -7.35 11.54
CA LEU A 22 52.36 -7.80 10.20
C LEU A 22 51.23 -8.85 10.25
N LEU A 23 51.32 -9.82 11.16
CA LEU A 23 50.28 -10.83 11.38
C LEU A 23 48.96 -10.19 11.83
N ASN A 24 49.03 -9.25 12.79
CA ASN A 24 47.87 -8.50 13.27
C ASN A 24 47.27 -7.60 12.17
N TRP A 25 48.10 -6.98 11.34
CA TRP A 25 47.64 -6.16 10.23
C TRP A 25 46.91 -7.00 9.17
N LEU A 26 47.49 -8.14 8.77
CA LEU A 26 46.88 -9.06 7.81
C LEU A 26 45.52 -9.61 8.29
N THR A 27 45.45 -9.99 9.57
CA THR A 27 44.21 -10.49 10.18
C THR A 27 43.17 -9.38 10.30
N ARG A 28 43.56 -8.18 10.76
CA ARG A 28 42.67 -7.02 10.84
C ARG A 28 42.14 -6.60 9.48
N HIS A 29 42.99 -6.52 8.46
CA HIS A 29 42.57 -6.17 7.09
C HIS A 29 41.51 -7.15 6.56
N LYS A 30 41.69 -8.46 6.77
CA LYS A 30 40.68 -9.47 6.39
C LYS A 30 39.38 -9.34 7.19
N THR A 31 39.45 -8.98 8.48
CA THR A 31 38.24 -8.82 9.30
C THR A 31 37.51 -7.52 9.02
N GLU A 32 38.21 -6.42 8.75
CA GLU A 32 37.58 -5.14 8.42
C GLU A 32 36.85 -5.22 7.08
N ALA A 33 37.44 -5.86 6.06
CA ALA A 33 36.73 -6.10 4.78
C ALA A 33 35.39 -6.85 4.98
N ARG A 34 35.37 -7.91 5.81
CA ARG A 34 34.13 -8.65 6.11
C ARG A 34 33.12 -7.83 6.93
N LYS A 35 33.60 -6.95 7.81
CA LYS A 35 32.72 -6.07 8.58
C LYS A 35 32.10 -4.99 7.69
N GLU A 36 32.87 -4.43 6.78
CA GLU A 36 32.39 -3.46 5.79
C GLU A 36 31.37 -4.10 4.84
N GLU A 37 31.63 -5.31 4.35
CA GLU A 37 30.68 -6.09 3.55
C GLU A 37 29.38 -6.37 4.35
N ALA A 38 29.48 -6.89 5.58
CA ALA A 38 28.31 -7.16 6.40
C ALA A 38 27.54 -5.87 6.77
N ALA A 39 28.24 -4.75 6.95
CA ALA A 39 27.62 -3.45 7.19
C ALA A 39 26.89 -2.95 5.93
N ALA A 40 27.50 -3.07 4.75
CA ALA A 40 26.88 -2.73 3.48
C ALA A 40 25.61 -3.56 3.24
N ASP A 41 25.69 -4.89 3.40
CA ASP A 41 24.55 -5.80 3.27
C ASP A 41 23.41 -5.43 4.25
N SER A 42 23.76 -5.08 5.49
CA SER A 42 22.77 -4.65 6.48
C SER A 42 22.07 -3.35 6.08
N LEU A 43 22.82 -2.38 5.56
CA LEU A 43 22.28 -1.09 5.11
C LEU A 43 21.42 -1.25 3.86
N GLU A 44 21.81 -2.12 2.93
CA GLU A 44 21.01 -2.45 1.75
C GLU A 44 19.68 -3.12 2.15
N ASN A 45 19.73 -4.09 3.06
CA ASN A 45 18.53 -4.76 3.55
C ASN A 45 17.60 -3.78 4.29
N GLU A 46 18.14 -2.88 5.13
CA GLU A 46 17.34 -1.82 5.76
C GLU A 46 16.70 -0.88 4.73
N ASN A 47 17.43 -0.49 3.70
CA ASN A 47 16.91 0.39 2.65
C ASN A 47 15.80 -0.30 1.85
N GLN A 48 15.97 -1.58 1.51
CA GLN A 48 14.94 -2.40 0.88
C GLN A 48 13.69 -2.50 1.76
N ARG A 49 13.83 -2.74 3.07
CA ARG A 49 12.70 -2.76 4.00
C ARG A 49 11.97 -1.43 4.05
N ARG A 50 12.70 -0.31 4.09
CA ARG A 50 12.10 1.04 4.07
C ARG A 50 11.36 1.31 2.76
N GLN A 51 11.90 0.85 1.64
CA GLN A 51 11.24 0.98 0.34
C GLN A 51 9.93 0.18 0.31
N VAL A 52 9.93 -1.05 0.82
CA VAL A 52 8.73 -1.90 0.91
C VAL A 52 7.68 -1.24 1.81
N ASP A 53 8.05 -0.83 3.03
CA ASP A 53 7.12 -0.14 3.96
C ASP A 53 6.52 1.14 3.35
N TRP A 54 7.32 1.90 2.60
CA TRP A 54 6.83 3.08 1.88
C TRP A 54 5.82 2.72 0.77
N LEU A 55 6.09 1.65 0.03
CA LEU A 55 5.18 1.16 -1.01
C LEU A 55 3.87 0.62 -0.41
N GLU A 56 3.95 -0.15 0.67
CA GLU A 56 2.80 -0.69 1.39
C GLU A 56 1.89 0.44 1.92
N LYS A 57 2.47 1.48 2.52
CA LYS A 57 1.71 2.67 2.97
C LYS A 57 0.97 3.35 1.83
N ARG A 58 1.65 3.57 0.70
CA ARG A 58 1.03 4.19 -0.49
C ARG A 58 -0.04 3.30 -1.12
N LEU A 59 0.09 1.98 -1.01
CA LEU A 59 -0.92 1.04 -1.47
C LEU A 59 -2.16 1.15 -0.58
N ALA A 60 -2.00 1.14 0.74
CA ALA A 60 -3.10 1.31 1.69
C ALA A 60 -3.85 2.66 1.52
N GLU A 61 -3.12 3.76 1.28
CA GLU A 61 -3.72 5.06 0.96
C GLU A 61 -4.58 5.00 -0.31
N ARG A 62 -4.10 4.28 -1.33
CA ARG A 62 -4.83 4.10 -2.60
C ARG A 62 -6.05 3.20 -2.42
N ASP A 63 -5.93 2.10 -1.69
CA ASP A 63 -7.05 1.21 -1.40
C ASP A 63 -8.14 1.95 -0.65
N THR A 64 -7.79 2.76 0.34
CA THR A 64 -8.74 3.63 1.05
C THR A 64 -9.45 4.61 0.10
N ARG A 65 -8.71 5.22 -0.84
CA ARG A 65 -9.33 6.09 -1.87
C ARG A 65 -10.27 5.31 -2.78
N ILE A 66 -9.90 4.10 -3.18
CA ILE A 66 -10.70 3.23 -4.04
C ILE A 66 -12.00 2.85 -3.32
N ASP A 67 -11.94 2.45 -2.06
CA ASP A 67 -13.12 2.10 -1.25
C ASP A 67 -14.09 3.27 -1.12
N ASN A 68 -13.57 4.48 -0.89
CA ASN A 68 -14.39 5.69 -0.85
C ASN A 68 -15.10 5.95 -2.19
N LEU A 69 -14.40 5.81 -3.32
CA LEU A 69 -15.00 5.96 -4.65
C LEU A 69 -16.07 4.89 -4.93
N TYR A 70 -15.84 3.64 -4.52
CA TYR A 70 -16.86 2.60 -4.65
C TYR A 70 -18.08 2.87 -3.78
N ALA A 71 -17.90 3.40 -2.57
CA ALA A 71 -19.01 3.79 -1.70
C ALA A 71 -19.85 4.92 -2.33
N GLU A 72 -19.20 5.95 -2.89
CA GLU A 72 -19.89 7.03 -3.62
C GLU A 72 -20.64 6.50 -4.83
N LEU A 73 -19.99 5.66 -5.65
CA LEU A 73 -20.62 5.04 -6.81
C LEU A 73 -21.85 4.22 -6.42
N GLN A 74 -21.80 3.51 -5.29
CA GLN A 74 -22.93 2.71 -4.82
C GLN A 74 -24.08 3.60 -4.35
N ARG A 75 -23.80 4.72 -3.68
CA ARG A 75 -24.84 5.71 -3.32
C ARG A 75 -25.52 6.25 -4.57
N GLU A 76 -24.74 6.73 -5.54
CA GLU A 76 -25.27 7.25 -6.81
C GLU A 76 -26.08 6.21 -7.59
N ARG A 77 -25.66 4.95 -7.59
CA ARG A 77 -26.43 3.85 -8.20
C ARG A 77 -27.75 3.62 -7.49
N ASN A 78 -27.75 3.61 -6.16
CA ASN A 78 -28.96 3.42 -5.37
C ASN A 78 -29.93 4.58 -5.57
N ASP A 79 -29.46 5.83 -5.54
CA ASP A 79 -30.29 7.02 -5.74
C ASP A 79 -30.94 7.04 -7.14
N LYS A 80 -30.18 6.64 -8.17
CA LYS A 80 -30.71 6.48 -9.52
C LYS A 80 -31.74 5.36 -9.60
N GLN A 81 -31.49 4.22 -8.96
CA GLN A 81 -32.44 3.12 -8.93
C GLN A 81 -33.73 3.54 -8.23
N GLU A 82 -33.65 4.21 -7.09
CA GLU A 82 -34.82 4.72 -6.37
C GLU A 82 -35.60 5.74 -7.21
N TRP A 83 -34.90 6.61 -7.95
CA TRP A 83 -35.55 7.53 -8.87
C TRP A 83 -36.31 6.81 -9.99
N ILE A 84 -35.68 5.82 -10.62
CA ILE A 84 -36.31 4.97 -11.65
C ILE A 84 -37.54 4.27 -11.08
N ASP A 85 -37.45 3.69 -9.88
CA ASP A 85 -38.56 3.00 -9.25
C ASP A 85 -39.73 3.95 -8.94
N ARG A 86 -39.45 5.20 -8.54
CA ARG A 86 -40.47 6.24 -8.35
C ARG A 86 -41.14 6.63 -9.66
N CYS A 87 -40.36 6.83 -10.73
CA CYS A 87 -40.90 7.12 -12.06
C CYS A 87 -41.80 5.97 -12.54
N HIS A 88 -41.35 4.72 -12.42
CA HIS A 88 -42.16 3.57 -12.81
C HIS A 88 -43.46 3.46 -12.02
N LYS A 89 -43.43 3.71 -10.70
CA LYS A 89 -44.66 3.73 -9.88
C LYS A 89 -45.64 4.80 -10.36
N ALA A 90 -45.16 6.02 -10.58
CA ALA A 90 -46.00 7.12 -11.06
C ALA A 90 -46.56 6.83 -12.48
N GLU A 91 -45.76 6.24 -13.36
CA GLU A 91 -46.23 5.81 -14.69
C GLU A 91 -47.34 4.77 -14.61
N LEU A 92 -47.23 3.80 -13.70
CA LEU A 92 -48.28 2.81 -13.48
C LEU A 92 -49.57 3.46 -12.96
N GLU A 93 -49.47 4.36 -11.96
CA GLU A 93 -50.62 5.11 -11.44
C GLU A 93 -51.28 5.95 -12.53
N CYS A 94 -50.50 6.65 -13.36
CA CYS A 94 -51.02 7.41 -14.50
C CYS A 94 -51.75 6.51 -15.49
N LYS A 95 -51.16 5.36 -15.86
CA LYS A 95 -51.81 4.39 -16.77
C LYS A 95 -53.10 3.83 -16.18
N GLU A 96 -53.14 3.57 -14.88
CA GLU A 96 -54.37 3.14 -14.21
C GLU A 96 -55.44 4.22 -14.24
N LEU A 97 -55.09 5.48 -13.96
CA LEU A 97 -56.03 6.60 -13.99
C LEU A 97 -56.52 6.89 -15.40
N GLU A 98 -55.66 6.77 -16.41
CA GLU A 98 -56.03 6.86 -17.82
C GLU A 98 -57.02 5.77 -18.20
N ALA A 99 -56.78 4.52 -17.79
CA ALA A 99 -57.70 3.42 -18.00
C ALA A 99 -59.06 3.66 -17.29
N LYS A 100 -59.03 4.28 -16.10
CA LYS A 100 -60.20 4.66 -15.31
C LYS A 100 -60.82 6.00 -15.76
N ARG A 101 -60.28 6.71 -16.76
CA ARG A 101 -60.78 8.05 -17.10
C ARG A 101 -62.17 7.97 -17.72
N CYS A 102 -63.11 8.78 -17.22
CA CYS A 102 -64.42 8.89 -17.85
C CYS A 102 -64.33 9.74 -19.13
N PHE A 103 -64.87 9.23 -20.24
CA PHE A 103 -64.90 9.97 -21.51
C PHE A 103 -66.09 10.94 -21.64
N ILE A 104 -67.08 10.90 -20.73
CA ILE A 104 -68.32 11.67 -20.79
C ILE A 104 -68.47 12.54 -19.54
N ARG A 105 -68.99 13.76 -19.69
CA ARG A 105 -69.21 14.68 -18.56
C ARG A 105 -70.47 14.26 -17.78
N GLY A 106 -70.34 14.04 -16.47
CA GLY A 106 -71.42 13.59 -15.57
C GLY A 106 -71.30 12.11 -15.19
N CYS A 107 -71.48 11.79 -13.89
CA CYS A 107 -71.21 10.45 -13.36
C CYS A 107 -72.25 9.39 -13.78
N GLU A 108 -73.51 9.77 -13.99
CA GLU A 108 -74.61 8.83 -14.27
C GLU A 108 -74.42 8.02 -15.57
N LYS A 109 -73.71 8.57 -16.56
CA LYS A 109 -73.49 7.95 -17.88
C LYS A 109 -72.02 7.68 -18.17
N ARG A 110 -71.22 7.43 -17.12
CA ARG A 110 -69.77 7.21 -17.23
C ARG A 110 -69.44 6.04 -18.16
N LYS A 111 -68.44 6.24 -19.03
CA LYS A 111 -67.82 5.20 -19.85
C LYS A 111 -66.29 5.27 -19.70
N PRO A 112 -65.59 4.13 -19.48
CA PRO A 112 -66.14 2.80 -19.22
C PRO A 112 -66.90 2.75 -17.88
N PRO A 113 -67.86 1.80 -17.70
CA PRO A 113 -68.52 1.59 -16.42
C PRO A 113 -67.49 1.41 -15.31
N SER A 114 -67.76 1.91 -14.10
CA SER A 114 -66.86 1.67 -12.98
C SER A 114 -66.94 0.22 -12.53
N GLU A 115 -65.80 -0.42 -12.34
CA GLU A 115 -65.69 -1.76 -11.73
C GLU A 115 -65.49 -1.66 -10.20
N TYR A 116 -66.07 -0.66 -9.52
CA TYR A 116 -66.06 -0.66 -8.05
C TYR A 116 -66.74 -1.93 -7.52
#